data_AF-A0A938IP26-F1
#
_entry.id   AF-A0A938IP26-F1
#
_cell.length_a   1.000
_cell.length_b   1.000
_cell.length_c   1.000
_cell.angle_alpha   90.00
_cell.angle_beta   90.00
_cell.angle_gamma   90.00
#
_symmetry.space_group_name_H-M   'P 1'
#
loop_
_entity.id
_entity.type
_entity.pdbx_description
1 polymer ?
#
loop_
_entity_poly.entity_id
_entity_poly.type
_entity_poly.pdbx_seq_one_letter_code
_entity_poly.pdbx_strand_id
1 'polypeptide(L)'
;MTRTSRRWTMGRMEQTLKFEIARLARKQVRAVCVPLARDVRQLKRAVSALRKTAATLARLGAEYRAQRVTEQARLEAPPEEVKAARLSALLIKKLRKRLGITQSELAALVGVSAGAVGFWEQGKARPQGRNRRALVALRQLGRREVARILASKAGEAAAAPKARKARRRTRKAATAPKARGRARKAAKKR
;
A
#
# COMPACT_ATOMS: atom_id res chain seq x y z
N MET A 1 -88.57 14.15 25.49
CA MET A 1 -88.18 13.02 24.61
C MET A 1 -86.87 13.35 23.87
N THR A 2 -85.68 13.07 24.39
CA THR A 2 -84.39 13.37 23.69
C THR A 2 -83.21 12.49 24.14
N ARG A 3 -83.35 11.15 24.14
CA ARG A 3 -82.24 10.22 24.51
C ARG A 3 -81.65 9.41 23.35
N THR A 4 -82.25 9.41 22.17
CA THR A 4 -81.83 8.60 21.01
C THR A 4 -80.82 9.30 20.08
N SER A 5 -80.82 10.62 20.00
CA SER A 5 -79.90 11.38 19.12
C SER A 5 -78.44 11.33 19.60
N ARG A 6 -78.18 11.41 20.91
CA ARG A 6 -76.81 11.48 21.49
C ARG A 6 -75.97 10.20 21.33
N ARG A 7 -76.60 9.03 21.27
CA ARG A 7 -75.87 7.74 21.22
C ARG A 7 -75.33 7.45 19.82
N TRP A 8 -76.03 7.90 18.77
CA TRP A 8 -75.60 7.77 17.37
C TRP A 8 -74.51 8.78 16.97
N THR A 9 -74.56 10.00 17.51
CA THR A 9 -73.52 11.01 17.28
C THR A 9 -72.19 10.65 17.94
N MET A 10 -72.22 9.96 19.09
CA MET A 10 -71.02 9.53 19.80
C MET A 10 -70.21 8.47 19.02
N GLY A 11 -70.88 7.49 18.40
CA GLY A 11 -70.22 6.44 17.60
C GLY A 11 -69.54 6.97 16.33
N ARG A 12 -70.11 8.01 15.70
CA ARG A 12 -69.52 8.64 14.51
C ARG A 12 -68.26 9.47 14.86
N MET A 13 -68.28 10.17 16.00
CA MET A 13 -67.10 10.89 16.49
C MET A 13 -65.98 9.94 16.89
N GLU A 14 -66.30 8.84 17.57
CA GLU A 14 -65.31 7.83 17.96
C GLU A 14 -64.63 7.18 16.73
N GLN A 15 -65.41 6.85 15.70
CA GLN A 15 -64.84 6.36 14.44
C GLN A 15 -63.93 7.39 13.79
N THR A 16 -64.36 8.65 13.73
CA THR A 16 -63.55 9.75 13.15
C THR A 16 -62.24 9.95 13.90
N LEU A 17 -62.26 9.92 15.24
CA LEU A 17 -61.06 9.99 16.07
C LEU A 17 -60.13 8.80 15.86
N LYS A 18 -60.65 7.56 15.79
CA LYS A 18 -59.85 6.36 15.50
C LYS A 18 -59.19 6.44 14.12
N PHE A 19 -59.92 6.91 13.10
CA PHE A 19 -59.37 7.13 11.76
C PHE A 19 -58.26 8.17 11.77
N GLU A 20 -58.44 9.27 12.50
CA GLU A 20 -57.44 10.35 12.59
C GLU A 20 -56.19 9.91 13.36
N ILE A 21 -56.34 9.20 14.48
CA ILE A 21 -55.23 8.60 15.23
C ILE A 21 -54.45 7.63 14.33
N ALA A 22 -55.15 6.74 13.61
CA ALA A 22 -54.51 5.80 12.68
C ALA A 22 -53.83 6.52 11.51
N ARG A 23 -54.40 7.63 11.01
CA ARG A 23 -53.80 8.46 9.95
C ARG A 23 -52.52 9.12 10.44
N LEU A 24 -52.55 9.75 11.61
CA LEU A 24 -51.39 10.41 12.22
C LEU A 24 -50.30 9.40 12.58
N ALA A 25 -50.64 8.27 13.18
CA ALA A 25 -49.68 7.20 13.48
C ALA A 25 -48.98 6.70 12.21
N ARG A 26 -49.73 6.43 11.14
CA ARG A 26 -49.15 6.04 9.84
C ARG A 26 -48.28 7.14 9.23
N LYS A 27 -48.66 8.41 9.39
CA LYS A 27 -47.87 9.57 8.93
C LYS A 27 -46.53 9.63 9.66
N GLN A 28 -46.52 9.48 10.99
CA GLN A 28 -45.28 9.51 11.78
C GLN A 28 -44.38 8.31 11.49
N VAL A 29 -44.94 7.10 11.39
CA VAL A 29 -44.18 5.88 11.03
C VAL A 29 -43.56 6.04 9.64
N ARG A 30 -44.30 6.54 8.65
CA ARG A 30 -43.75 6.77 7.31
C ARG A 30 -42.66 7.84 7.31
N ALA A 31 -42.82 8.91 8.08
CA ALA A 31 -41.82 9.99 8.16
C ALA A 31 -40.45 9.48 8.62
N VAL A 32 -40.42 8.50 9.53
CA VAL A 32 -39.18 7.91 10.06
C VAL A 32 -38.69 6.73 9.22
N CYS A 33 -39.58 5.78 8.88
CA CYS A 33 -39.18 4.53 8.23
C CYS A 33 -38.81 4.71 6.75
N VAL A 34 -39.40 5.67 6.02
CA VAL A 34 -39.14 5.84 4.58
C VAL A 34 -37.71 6.34 4.31
N PRO A 35 -37.20 7.39 4.98
CA PRO A 35 -35.79 7.78 4.86
C PRO A 35 -34.84 6.66 5.27
N LEU A 36 -35.09 6.00 6.41
CA LEU A 36 -34.24 4.90 6.88
C LEU A 36 -34.18 3.75 5.88
N ALA A 37 -35.31 3.38 5.27
CA ALA A 37 -35.33 2.36 4.23
C ALA A 37 -34.57 2.78 2.96
N ARG A 38 -34.54 4.08 2.62
CA ARG A 38 -33.71 4.61 1.52
C ARG A 38 -32.23 4.50 1.88
N ASP A 39 -31.84 4.90 3.08
CA ASP A 39 -30.46 4.84 3.55
C ASP A 39 -29.94 3.40 3.60
N VAL A 40 -30.74 2.46 4.11
CA VAL A 40 -30.38 1.02 4.10
C VAL A 40 -30.17 0.52 2.66
N ARG A 41 -31.00 0.94 1.69
CA ARG A 41 -30.78 0.58 0.28
C ARG A 41 -29.50 1.20 -0.28
N GLN A 42 -29.23 2.47 0.04
CA GLN A 42 -28.02 3.16 -0.39
C GLN A 42 -26.75 2.53 0.20
N LEU A 43 -26.77 2.21 1.49
CA LEU A 43 -25.67 1.51 2.17
C LEU A 43 -25.44 0.12 1.58
N LYS A 44 -26.51 -0.66 1.32
CA LYS A 44 -26.37 -1.97 0.65
C LYS A 44 -25.72 -1.84 -0.73
N ARG A 45 -26.09 -0.83 -1.52
CA ARG A 45 -25.46 -0.54 -2.82
C ARG A 45 -23.99 -0.15 -2.67
N ALA A 46 -23.67 0.73 -1.72
CA ALA A 46 -22.30 1.15 -1.44
C ALA A 46 -21.42 -0.03 -0.98
N VAL A 47 -21.91 -0.86 -0.07
CA VAL A 47 -21.20 -2.06 0.38
C VAL A 47 -20.97 -3.03 -0.79
N SER A 48 -21.96 -3.22 -1.66
CA SER A 48 -21.77 -4.06 -2.86
C SER A 48 -20.69 -3.50 -3.79
N ALA A 49 -20.71 -2.19 -4.05
CA ALA A 49 -19.70 -1.52 -4.86
C ALA A 49 -18.29 -1.67 -4.24
N LEU A 50 -18.16 -1.41 -2.94
CA LEU A 50 -16.88 -1.54 -2.21
C LEU A 50 -16.35 -2.97 -2.23
N ARG A 51 -17.23 -3.97 -2.05
CA ARG A 51 -16.84 -5.38 -2.13
C ARG A 51 -16.35 -5.75 -3.53
N LYS A 52 -17.00 -5.25 -4.59
CA LYS A 52 -16.54 -5.44 -5.98
C LYS A 52 -15.16 -4.80 -6.20
N THR A 53 -14.96 -3.56 -5.75
CA THR A 53 -13.65 -2.89 -5.88
C THR A 53 -12.55 -3.61 -5.09
N ALA A 54 -12.86 -4.12 -3.90
CA ALA A 54 -11.90 -4.89 -3.10
C ALA A 54 -11.52 -6.19 -3.80
N ALA A 55 -12.49 -6.90 -4.40
CA ALA A 55 -12.24 -8.11 -5.17
C ALA A 55 -11.36 -7.85 -6.40
N THR A 56 -11.63 -6.77 -7.15
CA THR A 56 -10.79 -6.41 -8.31
C THR A 56 -9.37 -6.05 -7.90
N LEU A 57 -9.19 -5.31 -6.80
CA LEU A 57 -7.86 -4.97 -6.30
C LEU A 57 -7.11 -6.19 -5.77
N ALA A 58 -7.80 -7.11 -5.10
CA ALA A 58 -7.21 -8.36 -4.65
C ALA A 58 -6.73 -9.23 -5.83
N ARG A 59 -7.53 -9.32 -6.91
CA ARG A 59 -7.15 -10.02 -8.14
C ARG A 59 -5.93 -9.40 -8.80
N LEU A 60 -5.95 -8.09 -9.04
CA LEU A 60 -4.80 -7.38 -9.64
C LEU A 60 -3.55 -7.51 -8.76
N GLY A 61 -3.71 -7.44 -7.43
CA GLY A 61 -2.61 -7.65 -6.49
C GLY A 61 -2.05 -9.07 -6.54
N ALA A 62 -2.89 -10.10 -6.73
CA ALA A 62 -2.45 -11.47 -6.91
C ALA A 62 -1.70 -11.67 -8.25
N GLU A 63 -2.23 -11.10 -9.34
CA GLU A 63 -1.59 -11.12 -10.66
C GLU A 63 -0.22 -10.42 -10.62
N TYR A 64 -0.13 -9.24 -9.98
CA TYR A 64 1.13 -8.53 -9.81
C TYR A 64 2.16 -9.32 -8.99
N ARG A 65 1.72 -9.98 -7.90
CA ARG A 65 2.59 -10.86 -7.10
C ARG A 65 3.05 -12.07 -7.90
N ALA A 66 2.18 -12.69 -8.69
CA ALA A 66 2.54 -13.81 -9.55
C ALA A 66 3.58 -13.38 -10.60
N GLN A 67 3.35 -12.27 -11.30
CA GLN A 67 4.31 -11.67 -12.22
C GLN A 67 5.65 -11.40 -11.55
N ARG A 68 5.62 -10.87 -10.32
CA ARG A 68 6.84 -10.62 -9.53
C ARG A 68 7.60 -11.87 -9.16
N VAL A 69 6.90 -12.95 -8.79
CA VAL A 69 7.53 -14.25 -8.51
C VAL A 69 8.16 -14.80 -9.79
N THR A 70 7.49 -14.71 -10.94
CA THR A 70 8.06 -15.14 -12.23
C THR A 70 9.26 -14.29 -12.66
N GLU A 71 9.18 -12.95 -12.51
CA GLU A 71 10.31 -12.05 -12.77
C GLU A 71 11.49 -12.32 -11.84
N GLN A 72 11.23 -12.58 -10.56
CA GLN A 72 12.27 -12.94 -9.59
C GLN A 72 12.90 -14.28 -9.91
N ALA A 73 12.12 -15.31 -10.27
CA ALA A 73 12.62 -16.61 -10.71
C ALA A 73 13.51 -16.48 -11.95
N ARG A 74 13.17 -15.62 -12.91
CA ARG A 74 14.02 -15.34 -14.10
C ARG A 74 15.37 -14.71 -13.73
N LEU A 75 15.45 -14.02 -12.59
CA LEU A 75 16.68 -13.40 -12.09
C LEU A 75 17.47 -14.31 -11.13
N GLU A 76 17.00 -15.52 -10.85
CA GLU A 76 17.68 -16.51 -10.02
C GLU A 76 18.24 -17.64 -10.89
N ALA A 77 19.54 -17.56 -11.19
CA ALA A 77 20.24 -18.63 -11.90
C ALA A 77 20.36 -19.90 -11.02
N PRO A 78 20.35 -21.12 -11.63
CA PRO A 78 20.53 -22.38 -10.92
C PRO A 78 21.81 -22.39 -10.06
N PRO A 79 21.79 -23.01 -8.87
CA PRO A 79 22.90 -22.96 -7.92
C PRO A 79 24.21 -23.54 -8.47
N GLU A 80 24.13 -24.48 -9.43
CA GLU A 80 25.28 -25.12 -10.06
C GLU A 80 26.08 -24.17 -10.97
N GLU A 81 25.40 -23.38 -11.81
CA GLU A 81 26.05 -22.37 -12.65
C GLU A 81 26.73 -21.26 -11.83
N VAL A 82 26.19 -20.99 -10.65
CA VAL A 82 26.65 -19.91 -9.77
C VAL A 82 27.97 -20.26 -9.09
N LYS A 83 28.18 -21.54 -8.77
CA LYS A 83 29.44 -22.07 -8.25
C LYS A 83 30.52 -22.10 -9.33
N ALA A 84 30.18 -22.53 -10.54
CA ALA A 84 31.11 -22.61 -11.68
C ALA A 84 31.50 -21.22 -12.24
N ALA A 85 30.63 -20.22 -12.14
CA ALA A 85 30.89 -18.90 -12.72
C ALA A 85 32.03 -18.15 -12.02
N ARG A 86 33.15 -17.94 -12.74
CA ARG A 86 34.21 -17.00 -12.34
C ARG A 86 33.68 -15.57 -12.43
N LEU A 87 33.63 -14.86 -11.30
CA LEU A 87 33.20 -13.45 -11.21
C LEU A 87 34.35 -12.58 -10.69
N SER A 88 35.20 -12.12 -11.62
CA SER A 88 36.23 -11.12 -11.33
C SER A 88 35.70 -9.70 -11.55
N ALA A 89 36.36 -8.71 -10.94
CA ALA A 89 36.02 -7.30 -11.07
C ALA A 89 35.94 -6.86 -12.55
N LEU A 90 36.89 -7.31 -13.37
CA LEU A 90 36.94 -7.05 -14.81
C LEU A 90 35.76 -7.69 -15.56
N LEU A 91 35.37 -8.91 -15.20
CA LEU A 91 34.23 -9.60 -15.82
C LEU A 91 32.90 -8.92 -15.51
N ILE A 92 32.74 -8.39 -14.30
CA ILE A 92 31.55 -7.61 -13.91
C ILE A 92 31.48 -6.32 -14.75
N LYS A 93 32.60 -5.60 -14.89
CA LYS A 93 32.69 -4.40 -15.73
C LYS A 93 32.42 -4.71 -17.21
N LYS A 94 32.94 -5.82 -17.74
CA LYS A 94 32.66 -6.30 -19.11
C LYS A 94 31.18 -6.64 -19.30
N LEU A 95 30.56 -7.34 -18.34
CA LEU A 95 29.13 -7.65 -18.37
C LEU A 95 28.28 -6.38 -18.45
N ARG A 96 28.58 -5.40 -17.60
CA ARG A 96 27.89 -4.10 -17.61
C ARG A 96 28.01 -3.39 -18.98
N LYS A 97 29.22 -3.34 -19.53
CA LYS A 97 29.48 -2.74 -20.85
C LYS A 97 28.75 -3.48 -21.97
N ARG A 98 28.76 -4.81 -21.97
CA ARG A 98 28.04 -5.65 -22.94
C ARG A 98 26.53 -5.38 -22.92
N LEU A 99 25.96 -5.22 -21.73
CA LEU A 99 24.54 -4.89 -21.57
C LEU A 99 24.23 -3.42 -21.85
N GLY A 100 25.25 -2.55 -21.95
CA GLY A 100 25.09 -1.14 -22.26
C GLY A 100 24.39 -0.33 -21.15
N ILE A 101 24.57 -0.74 -19.89
CA ILE A 101 23.90 -0.13 -18.72
C ILE A 101 24.90 0.61 -17.81
N THR A 102 24.39 1.56 -17.03
CA THR A 102 25.11 2.31 -16.01
C THR A 102 25.31 1.50 -14.73
N GLN A 103 26.19 1.95 -13.83
CA GLN A 103 26.39 1.30 -12.54
C GLN A 103 25.12 1.37 -11.67
N SER A 104 24.37 2.47 -11.75
CA SER A 104 23.09 2.65 -11.04
C SER A 104 22.01 1.72 -11.56
N GLU A 105 21.93 1.52 -12.87
CA GLU A 105 20.97 0.58 -13.47
C GLU A 105 21.31 -0.87 -13.13
N LEU A 106 22.60 -1.25 -13.19
CA LEU A 106 23.04 -2.57 -12.74
C LEU A 106 22.71 -2.79 -11.26
N ALA A 107 22.89 -1.76 -10.43
CA ALA A 107 22.52 -1.81 -9.02
C ALA A 107 21.00 -1.98 -8.82
N ALA A 108 20.17 -1.30 -9.62
CA ALA A 108 18.71 -1.44 -9.60
C ALA A 108 18.23 -2.82 -10.08
N LEU A 109 18.94 -3.45 -11.01
CA LEU A 109 18.65 -4.81 -11.47
C LEU A 109 18.92 -5.84 -10.37
N VAL A 110 20.08 -5.74 -9.73
CA VAL A 110 20.52 -6.68 -8.68
C VAL A 110 19.87 -6.38 -7.32
N GLY A 111 19.37 -5.15 -7.10
CA GLY A 111 18.76 -4.73 -5.84
C GLY A 111 19.76 -4.25 -4.78
N VAL A 112 20.89 -3.67 -5.22
CA VAL A 112 21.95 -3.14 -4.34
C VAL A 112 22.15 -1.63 -4.56
N SER A 113 23.05 -1.01 -3.79
CA SER A 113 23.44 0.39 -4.01
C SER A 113 24.42 0.51 -5.17
N ALA A 114 24.42 1.66 -5.86
CA ALA A 114 25.39 1.95 -6.93
C ALA A 114 26.85 1.86 -6.43
N GLY A 115 27.10 2.28 -5.18
CA GLY A 115 28.42 2.16 -4.54
C GLY A 115 28.89 0.72 -4.38
N ALA A 116 28.00 -0.22 -4.05
CA ALA A 116 28.34 -1.63 -3.95
C ALA A 116 28.82 -2.21 -5.30
N VAL A 117 28.15 -1.84 -6.39
CA VAL A 117 28.57 -2.21 -7.75
C VAL A 117 29.95 -1.62 -8.08
N GLY A 118 30.19 -0.36 -7.71
CA GLY A 118 31.50 0.27 -7.85
C GLY A 118 32.60 -0.50 -7.12
N PHE A 119 32.37 -0.93 -5.88
CA PHE A 119 33.33 -1.74 -5.13
C PHE A 119 33.59 -3.11 -5.74
N TRP A 120 32.59 -3.72 -6.40
CA TRP A 120 32.79 -4.97 -7.13
C TRP A 120 33.62 -4.78 -8.40
N GLU A 121 33.35 -3.72 -9.18
CA GLU A 121 34.13 -3.38 -10.37
C GLU A 121 35.57 -2.97 -10.05
N GLN A 122 35.81 -2.45 -8.85
CA GLN A 122 37.15 -2.12 -8.34
C GLN A 122 37.84 -3.30 -7.65
N GLY A 123 37.15 -4.42 -7.42
CA GLY A 123 37.69 -5.58 -6.72
C GLY A 123 37.83 -5.42 -5.20
N LYS A 124 37.36 -4.30 -4.63
CA LYS A 124 37.38 -4.04 -3.17
C LYS A 124 36.40 -4.93 -2.40
N ALA A 125 35.36 -5.41 -3.07
CA ALA A 125 34.40 -6.35 -2.52
C ALA A 125 34.02 -7.40 -3.57
N ARG A 126 33.59 -8.58 -3.11
CA ARG A 126 33.09 -9.64 -4.00
C ARG A 126 31.59 -9.87 -3.77
N PRO A 127 30.78 -10.05 -4.83
CA PRO A 127 29.37 -10.38 -4.68
C PRO A 127 29.21 -11.79 -4.10
N GLN A 128 28.40 -11.93 -3.06
CA GLN A 128 28.12 -13.20 -2.37
C GLN A 128 26.63 -13.55 -2.40
N GLY A 129 26.33 -14.83 -2.22
CA GLY A 129 24.97 -15.36 -2.10
C GLY A 129 24.05 -14.90 -3.24
N ARG A 130 22.98 -14.20 -2.88
CA ARG A 130 21.97 -13.68 -3.82
C ARG A 130 22.55 -12.77 -4.91
N ASN A 131 23.52 -11.93 -4.57
CA ASN A 131 24.11 -10.98 -5.52
C ASN A 131 24.94 -11.71 -6.60
N ARG A 132 25.58 -12.82 -6.21
CA ARG A 132 26.31 -13.68 -7.15
C ARG A 132 25.33 -14.35 -8.12
N ARG A 133 24.21 -14.89 -7.62
CA ARG A 133 23.15 -15.51 -8.43
C ARG A 133 22.58 -14.53 -9.46
N ALA A 134 22.25 -13.31 -9.03
CA ALA A 134 21.73 -12.26 -9.90
C ALA A 134 22.72 -11.86 -11.02
N LEU A 135 24.02 -11.76 -10.70
CA LEU A 135 25.04 -11.44 -11.71
C LEU A 135 25.24 -12.57 -12.73
N VAL A 136 25.03 -13.82 -12.34
CA VAL A 136 25.09 -14.97 -13.26
C VAL A 136 23.86 -15.01 -14.15
N ALA A 137 22.66 -14.79 -13.59
CA ALA A 137 21.43 -14.68 -14.39
C ALA A 137 21.54 -13.56 -15.46
N LEU A 138 22.11 -12.42 -15.09
CA LEU A 138 22.37 -11.31 -16.02
C LEU A 138 23.33 -11.67 -17.18
N ARG A 139 24.13 -12.73 -17.08
CA ARG A 139 24.98 -13.20 -18.21
C ARG A 139 24.13 -13.83 -19.31
N GLN A 140 23.09 -14.55 -18.94
CA GLN A 140 22.19 -15.22 -19.88
C GLN A 140 21.23 -14.22 -20.57
N LEU A 141 20.98 -13.07 -19.93
CA LEU A 141 20.10 -12.04 -20.48
C LEU A 141 20.79 -11.17 -21.55
N GLY A 142 20.03 -10.80 -22.58
CA GLY A 142 20.45 -9.88 -23.65
C GLY A 142 20.09 -8.42 -23.37
N ARG A 143 20.73 -7.48 -24.10
CA ARG A 143 20.54 -6.02 -23.94
C ARG A 143 19.07 -5.58 -24.03
N ARG A 144 18.30 -6.13 -24.99
CA ARG A 144 16.87 -5.82 -25.19
C ARG A 144 15.99 -6.26 -24.03
N GLU A 145 16.35 -7.37 -23.39
CA GLU A 145 15.59 -7.90 -22.25
C GLU A 145 15.88 -7.12 -20.98
N VAL A 146 17.16 -6.78 -20.75
CA VAL A 146 17.58 -5.92 -19.65
C VAL A 146 16.93 -4.54 -19.73
N ALA A 147 16.84 -3.94 -20.93
CA ALA A 147 16.15 -2.67 -21.13
C ALA A 147 14.65 -2.75 -20.78
N ARG A 148 13.97 -3.84 -21.14
CA ARG A 148 12.56 -4.07 -20.77
C ARG A 148 12.37 -4.18 -19.25
N ILE A 149 13.25 -4.91 -18.57
CA ILE A 149 13.21 -5.06 -17.09
C ILE A 149 13.48 -3.73 -16.39
N LEU A 150 14.41 -2.93 -16.92
CA LEU A 150 14.66 -1.59 -16.39
C LEU A 150 13.47 -0.66 -16.58
N ALA A 151 12.80 -0.72 -17.74
CA ALA A 151 11.60 0.07 -18.01
C ALA A 151 10.44 -0.30 -17.06
N SER A 152 10.19 -1.60 -16.82
CA SER A 152 9.15 -2.03 -15.86
C SER A 152 9.46 -1.58 -14.43
N LYS A 153 10.72 -1.68 -14.00
CA LYS A 153 11.17 -1.19 -12.69
C LYS A 153 11.14 0.34 -12.55
N ALA A 154 11.41 1.09 -13.62
CA ALA A 154 11.36 2.55 -13.60
C ALA A 154 9.93 3.08 -13.37
N GLY A 155 8.92 2.44 -13.99
CA GLY A 155 7.51 2.76 -13.75
C GLY A 155 7.08 2.56 -12.29
N GLU A 156 7.61 1.54 -11.62
CA GLU A 156 7.34 1.27 -10.20
C GLU A 156 8.11 2.23 -9.27
N ALA A 157 9.37 2.57 -9.59
CA ALA A 157 10.16 3.52 -8.82
C ALA A 157 9.59 4.94 -8.85
N ALA A 158 8.94 5.34 -9.95
CA ALA A 158 8.21 6.62 -10.08
C ALA A 158 6.94 6.69 -9.20
N ALA A 159 6.33 5.55 -8.86
CA ALA A 159 5.17 5.47 -7.97
C ALA A 159 5.55 5.55 -6.47
N ALA A 160 6.77 5.18 -6.10
CA ALA A 160 7.23 5.09 -4.71
C ALA A 160 7.83 6.36 -4.01
N PRO A 161 8.08 7.55 -4.62
CA PRO A 161 9.04 8.49 -4.02
C PRO A 161 8.46 9.63 -3.16
N LYS A 162 7.21 9.56 -2.66
CA LYS A 162 6.68 10.61 -1.75
C LYS A 162 6.61 10.24 -0.26
N ALA A 163 6.54 8.96 0.09
CA ALA A 163 6.35 8.53 1.49
C ALA A 163 7.63 8.63 2.37
N ARG A 164 8.83 8.46 1.76
CA ARG A 164 10.09 8.36 2.52
C ARG A 164 10.62 9.71 3.03
N LYS A 165 10.31 10.84 2.37
CA LYS A 165 10.67 12.19 2.85
C LYS A 165 9.80 12.67 4.02
N ALA A 166 8.51 12.29 4.05
CA ALA A 166 7.58 12.68 5.11
C ALA A 166 7.99 12.13 6.49
N ARG A 167 8.37 10.84 6.56
CA ARG A 167 8.84 10.19 7.80
C ARG A 167 10.15 10.76 8.36
N ARG A 168 10.99 11.39 7.52
CA ARG A 168 12.27 11.98 7.97
C ARG A 168 12.08 13.36 8.60
N ARG A 169 11.07 14.13 8.17
CA ARG A 169 10.74 15.44 8.75
C ARG A 169 10.15 15.31 10.15
N THR A 170 9.26 14.35 10.37
CA THR A 170 8.62 14.13 11.68
C THR A 170 9.58 13.62 12.75
N ARG A 171 10.57 12.78 12.38
CA ARG A 171 11.58 12.29 13.34
C ARG A 171 12.61 13.35 13.77
N LYS A 172 12.94 14.32 12.91
CA LYS A 172 13.89 15.40 13.25
C LYS A 172 13.28 16.47 14.17
N ALA A 173 11.95 16.62 14.18
CA ALA A 173 11.25 17.52 15.10
C ALA A 173 11.17 16.99 16.54
N ALA A 174 11.26 15.67 16.74
CA ALA A 174 11.15 15.04 18.06
C ALA A 174 12.47 15.01 18.87
N THR A 175 13.57 15.52 18.33
CA THR A 175 14.89 15.51 18.99
C THR A 175 15.44 16.94 19.13
N ALA A 176 14.87 17.69 20.08
CA ALA A 176 15.45 18.91 20.65
C ALA A 176 15.68 18.71 22.17
N PRO A 177 16.70 19.35 22.78
CA PRO A 177 17.47 18.73 23.86
C PRO A 177 16.91 18.97 25.27
N LYS A 178 17.08 17.97 26.13
CA LYS A 178 16.79 17.97 27.57
C LYS A 178 17.68 19.02 28.28
N ALA A 179 17.07 20.03 28.89
CA ALA A 179 17.75 21.08 29.64
C ALA A 179 18.63 20.46 30.76
N ARG A 180 19.92 20.78 30.75
CA ARG A 180 20.87 20.45 31.82
C ARG A 180 20.73 21.48 32.94
N GLY A 181 20.01 21.13 34.00
CA GLY A 181 20.08 21.85 35.27
C GLY A 181 21.47 21.68 35.90
N ARG A 182 22.25 22.75 35.91
CA ARG A 182 23.57 22.81 36.57
C ARG A 182 23.37 22.74 38.09
N ALA A 183 23.84 21.66 38.70
CA ALA A 183 24.16 21.64 40.12
C ALA A 183 25.25 22.67 40.41
N ARG A 184 25.04 23.53 41.41
CA ARG A 184 26.11 24.25 42.10
C ARG A 184 26.09 23.84 43.57
N LYS A 185 27.19 23.19 43.98
CA LYS A 185 27.52 22.78 45.35
C LYS A 185 28.12 23.95 46.14
N ALA A 186 27.94 23.88 47.46
CA ALA A 186 28.74 24.45 48.56
C ALA A 186 28.66 25.99 48.76
N ALA A 187 28.75 26.60 49.96
CA ALA A 187 29.38 26.20 51.22
C ALA A 187 28.90 27.04 52.45
N LYS A 188 28.77 26.37 53.63
CA LYS A 188 29.33 26.69 54.98
C LYS A 188 29.04 28.01 55.76
N LYS A 189 28.88 27.82 57.10
CA LYS A 189 28.89 28.75 58.28
C LYS A 189 27.53 29.44 58.56
N ARG A 190 26.97 29.42 59.77
CA ARG A 190 27.51 29.36 61.15
C ARG A 190 26.62 28.52 62.05
#